data_AF-A0A147K094-F1
#
_entry.id   AF-A0A147K094-F1
#
_cell.length_a   1.000
_cell.length_b   1.000
_cell.length_c   1.000
_cell.angle_alpha   90.00
_cell.angle_beta   90.00
_cell.angle_gamma   90.00
#
_symmetry.space_group_name_H-M   'P 1'
#
loop_
_entity.id
_entity.type
_entity.pdbx_description
1 polymer ?
#
loop_
_entity_poly.entity_id
_entity_poly.type
_entity_poly.pdbx_seq_one_letter_code
_entity_poly.pdbx_strand_id
1 'polypeptide(L)' 'MLKNFVYECRRVLRVARKPDRDEYLQISRITGVGMILIGVLGFIITLISYLVGGMV' A
#
# COMPACT_ATOMS: atom_id res chain seq x y z
N MET A 1 -3.07 -29.24 19.30
CA MET A 1 -2.29 -28.03 18.95
C MET A 1 -3.06 -27.06 18.06
N LEU A 2 -3.44 -27.43 16.82
CA LEU A 2 -4.07 -26.50 15.87
C LEU A 2 -5.42 -25.89 16.32
N LYS A 3 -6.27 -26.64 17.03
CA LYS A 3 -7.57 -26.13 17.49
C LYS A 3 -7.43 -24.94 18.44
N ASN A 4 -6.42 -24.96 19.31
CA ASN A 4 -6.17 -23.88 20.26
C ASN A 4 -5.59 -22.64 19.56
N PHE A 5 -4.73 -22.85 18.54
CA PHE A 5 -4.17 -21.75 17.76
C PHE A 5 -5.27 -20.97 17.02
N VAL A 6 -6.21 -21.67 16.37
CA VAL A 6 -7.34 -21.03 15.68
C VAL A 6 -8.26 -20.28 16.66
N TYR A 7 -8.43 -20.80 17.88
CA TYR A 7 -9.21 -20.14 18.92
C TYR A 7 -8.58 -18.80 19.35
N GLU A 8 -7.26 -18.77 19.57
CA GLU A 8 -6.55 -17.53 19.91
C GLU A 8 -6.54 -16.52 18.75
N CYS A 9 -6.31 -16.97 17.51
CA CYS A 9 -6.42 -16.10 16.33
C CYS A 9 -7.82 -15.44 16.22
N ARG A 10 -8.88 -16.19 16.52
CA ARG A 10 -10.26 -15.67 16.51
C ARG A 10 -10.48 -14.60 17.58
N ARG A 11 -9.84 -14.70 18.74
CA ARG A 11 -9.91 -13.65 19.78
C ARG A 11 -9.22 -12.38 19.32
N VAL A 12 -8.03 -12.49 18.73
CA VAL A 12 -7.28 -11.33 18.22
C VAL A 12 -8.05 -10.60 17.12
N LEU A 13 -8.59 -11.35 16.15
CA LEU A 13 -9.40 -10.76 15.07
C LEU A 13 -10.69 -10.08 15.58
N ARG A 14 -11.24 -10.52 16.72
CA ARG A 14 -12.41 -9.89 17.34
C ARG A 14 -12.06 -8.59 18.08
N VAL A 15 -10.84 -8.45 18.58
CA VAL A 15 -10.35 -7.22 19.23
C VAL A 15 -9.93 -6.17 18.20
N ALA A 16 -9.55 -6.58 16.99
CA ALA A 16 -9.24 -5.66 15.90
C ALA A 16 -10.47 -4.81 15.53
N ARG A 17 -10.34 -3.50 15.67
CA ARG A 17 -11.38 -2.53 15.30
C ARG A 17 -11.40 -2.37 13.78
N LYS A 18 -12.59 -2.53 13.17
CA LYS A 18 -12.79 -2.20 11.76
C LYS A 18 -12.61 -0.68 11.59
N PRO A 19 -11.79 -0.20 10.63
CA PRO A 19 -11.58 1.23 10.43
C PRO A 19 -12.89 1.90 10.04
N ASP A 20 -13.06 3.15 10.47
CA ASP A 20 -14.18 3.96 10.01
C ASP A 20 -13.98 4.34 8.52
N ARG A 21 -15.08 4.64 7.82
CA ARG A 21 -15.02 5.04 6.41
C ARG A 21 -14.20 6.32 6.23
N ASP A 22 -14.26 7.24 7.18
CA ASP A 22 -13.51 8.49 7.11
C ASP A 22 -12.00 8.26 7.30
N GLU A 23 -11.59 7.50 8.33
CA GLU A 23 -10.19 7.09 8.53
C GLU A 23 -9.62 6.36 7.31
N TYR A 24 -10.38 5.43 6.74
CA TYR A 24 -9.98 4.72 5.53
C TYR A 24 -9.76 5.69 4.36
N LEU A 25 -10.67 6.65 4.18
CA LEU A 25 -10.59 7.60 3.09
C LEU A 25 -9.39 8.55 3.26
N GLN A 26 -9.11 9.01 4.48
CA GLN A 26 -7.94 9.82 4.79
C GLN A 26 -6.63 9.09 4.46
N ILE A 27 -6.48 7.85 4.94
CA ILE A 27 -5.28 7.03 4.66
C ILE A 27 -5.15 6.79 3.16
N SER A 28 -6.24 6.42 2.48
CA SER A 28 -6.24 6.14 1.04
C SER A 28 -5.81 7.35 0.21
N ARG A 29 -6.22 8.56 0.58
CA ARG A 29 -5.81 9.80 -0.10
C ARG A 29 -4.32 10.07 0.06
N ILE A 30 -3.80 9.94 1.27
CA ILE A 30 -2.37 10.15 1.56
C ILE A 30 -1.52 9.12 0.81
N THR A 31 -1.90 7.84 0.88
CA THR A 31 -1.19 6.76 0.17
C THR A 31 -1.30 6.92 -1.35
N GLY A 32 -2.47 7.32 -1.86
CA GLY A 32 -2.67 7.59 -3.29
C GLY A 32 -1.77 8.71 -3.80
N VAL A 33 -1.63 9.81 -3.06
CA VAL A 33 -0.69 10.89 -3.39
C VAL A 33 0.75 10.38 -3.37
N GLY A 34 1.12 9.55 -2.39
CA GLY A 34 2.45 8.94 -2.31
C GLY A 34 2.76 8.02 -3.51
N MET A 35 1.80 7.19 -3.94
CA MET A 35 1.96 6.33 -5.11
C MET A 35 2.16 7.14 -6.39
N ILE A 36 1.40 8.23 -6.58
CA ILE A 36 1.53 9.10 -7.75
C ILE A 36 2.91 9.77 -7.75
N LEU A 37 3.37 10.29 -6.62
CA LEU A 37 4.69 10.92 -6.50
C LEU A 37 5.81 9.96 -6.88
N ILE A 38 5.84 8.77 -6.29
CA ILE A 38 6.87 7.76 -6.56
C ILE A 38 6.77 7.28 -8.01
N GLY A 39 5.56 7.06 -8.52
CA GLY A 39 5.31 6.64 -9.89
C GLY A 39 5.80 7.66 -10.91
N VAL A 40 5.53 8.95 -10.70
CA VAL A 40 6.00 10.03 -11.57
C VAL A 40 7.52 10.17 -11.51
N LEU A 41 8.13 10.08 -10.32
CA LEU A 41 9.59 10.13 -10.18
C LEU A 41 10.27 8.96 -10.93
N GLY A 42 9.77 7.74 -10.75
CA GLY A 42 10.25 6.57 -11.50
C GLY A 42 10.04 6.71 -13.00
N PHE A 43 8.87 7.22 -13.42
CA PHE A 43 8.54 7.45 -14.83
C PHE A 43 9.49 8.47 -15.47
N ILE A 44 9.79 9.58 -14.79
CA ILE A 44 10.73 10.59 -15.27
C ILE A 44 12.12 9.98 -15.45
N ILE A 45 12.59 9.17 -14.50
CA ILE A 45 13.89 8.49 -14.59
C ILE A 45 13.92 7.57 -15.82
N THR A 46 12.91 6.73 -16.02
CA THR A 46 12.83 5.84 -17.18
C THR A 46 12.74 6.62 -18.49
N LEU A 47 11.99 7.72 -18.52
CA LEU A 47 11.82 8.54 -19.71
C LEU A 47 13.13 9.24 -20.11
N ILE A 48 13.89 9.75 -19.15
CA ILE A 48 15.23 10.31 -19.38
C ILE A 48 16.19 9.21 -19.83
N SER A 49 16.19 8.05 -19.17
CA SER A 49 17.03 6.91 -19.57
C SER A 49 16.72 6.45 -21.01
N TYR A 50 15.44 6.45 -21.41
CA TYR A 50 15.02 6.11 -22.77
C TYR A 50 15.50 7.16 -23.79
N LEU A 51 15.36 8.45 -23.48
CA LEU A 51 15.78 9.55 -24.38
C LEU A 51 17.30 9.66 -24.51
N VAL A 52 18.05 9.49 -23.41
CA VAL A 52 19.52 9.57 -23.41
C VAL A 52 20.16 8.28 -23.91
N GLY A 53 19.58 7.13 -23.56
CA GLY A 53 20.05 5.81 -23.99
C GLY A 53 19.67 5.47 -25.44
N GLY A 54 18.59 6.07 -25.97
CA GLY A 54 18.16 6.03 -27.36
C GLY A 54 17.71 4.66 -27.91
N MET A 55 18.23 3.54 -27.40
CA MET A 55 18.04 2.21 -28.00
C MET A 55 18.60 1.04 -27.17
N VAL A 56 18.46 1.03 -25.83
CA VAL A 56 18.75 -0.16 -24.99
C VAL A 56 17.59 -0.45 -24.05
#